data_AF-A0A932K1F2-F1
#
_entry.id   AF-A0A932K1F2-F1
#
_cell.length_a   1.000
_cell.length_b   1.000
_cell.length_c   1.000
_cell.angle_alpha   90.00
_cell.angle_beta   90.00
_cell.angle_gamma   90.00
#
_symmetry.space_group_name_H-M   'P 1'
#
loop_
_entity.id
_entity.type
_entity.pdbx_description
1 polymer ?
#
loop_
_entity_poly.entity_id
_entity_poly.type
_entity_poly.pdbx_seq_one_letter_code
_entity_poly.pdbx_strand_id
1 'polypeptide(L)'
;MLERAKRFYADHEPACTAGFFVAGFIFDVFAVGRIDKLHNVLHQAGYLLLCGWLTGLEIREQHGGFTPHERFKGAWRYHKAATHFMLGTLLNIYTLFYFKSASLTASLVFLLFWVALLGINEARPFPGSATRLRMTLFSLCLVSYFGYLVPMLAHRLGTLVFLGSLAASTAALALLVWRLEKRIPEGREAVRRLTVVPFAWVAAAFTLMYLAKLIPPVPLSISDIGIYHDARRVGDEFELTMLRPRWRFWERGDQTFAARPGDKIHCFVSVFSPTDFKERLELRWLFKDPAAGWKASDVMPLGVTGGRDEGFRSVTVKSRYQPGTWRVLVETSDGRELGRIGFTVSPDDGTEPREGRLVRR
;
A
#
# COMPACT_ATOMS: atom_id res chain seq x y z
N MET A 1 -7.25 -25.74 32.04
CA MET A 1 -6.60 -24.71 31.18
C MET A 1 -7.60 -23.98 30.30
N LEU A 2 -8.52 -24.67 29.60
CA LEU A 2 -9.58 -24.01 28.80
C LEU A 2 -10.46 -23.01 29.59
N GLU A 3 -10.85 -23.34 30.82
CA GLU A 3 -11.64 -22.43 31.69
C GLU A 3 -10.89 -21.13 32.03
N ARG A 4 -9.58 -21.21 32.30
CA ARG A 4 -8.75 -20.03 32.56
C ARG A 4 -8.54 -19.19 31.29
N ALA A 5 -8.38 -19.84 30.14
CA ALA A 5 -8.29 -19.16 28.85
C ALA A 5 -9.61 -18.46 28.47
N LYS A 6 -10.76 -19.10 28.73
CA LYS A 6 -12.08 -18.51 28.50
C LYS A 6 -12.36 -17.31 29.41
N ARG A 7 -12.00 -17.38 30.69
CA ARG A 7 -12.14 -16.25 31.62
C ARG A 7 -11.21 -15.09 31.24
N PHE A 8 -9.95 -15.38 30.92
CA PHE A 8 -9.02 -14.36 30.43
C PHE A 8 -9.50 -13.69 29.13
N TYR A 9 -10.03 -14.47 28.18
CA TYR A 9 -10.65 -13.95 26.96
C TYR A 9 -11.89 -13.10 27.25
N ALA A 10 -12.75 -13.50 28.18
CA ALA A 10 -13.94 -12.73 28.54
C ALA A 10 -13.57 -11.40 29.24
N ASP A 11 -12.55 -11.41 30.09
CA ASP A 11 -12.10 -10.22 30.82
C ASP A 11 -11.32 -9.22 29.93
N HIS A 12 -10.76 -9.69 28.81
CA HIS A 12 -9.95 -8.89 27.88
C HIS A 12 -10.41 -9.01 26.42
N GLU A 13 -11.69 -9.29 26.18
CA GLU A 13 -12.25 -9.59 24.86
C GLU A 13 -11.84 -8.58 23.76
N PRO A 14 -11.87 -7.25 24.01
CA PRO A 14 -11.42 -6.28 23.02
C PRO A 14 -9.92 -6.38 22.70
N ALA A 15 -9.09 -6.63 23.72
CA ALA A 15 -7.64 -6.72 23.56
C ALA A 15 -7.22 -8.04 22.89
N CYS A 16 -7.88 -9.15 23.21
CA CYS A 16 -7.67 -10.44 22.54
C CYS A 16 -8.09 -10.37 21.06
N THR A 17 -9.24 -9.75 20.77
CA THR A 17 -9.72 -9.56 19.39
C THR A 17 -8.75 -8.71 18.58
N ALA A 18 -8.27 -7.59 19.15
CA ALA A 18 -7.24 -6.77 18.53
C ALA A 18 -5.91 -7.54 18.33
N GLY A 19 -5.50 -8.35 19.30
CA GLY A 19 -4.29 -9.17 19.21
C GLY A 19 -4.36 -10.23 18.11
N PHE A 20 -5.49 -10.94 17.97
CA PHE A 20 -5.70 -11.89 16.88
C PHE A 20 -5.73 -11.19 15.52
N PHE A 21 -6.34 -10.01 15.45
CA PHE A 21 -6.31 -9.20 14.24
C PHE A 21 -4.86 -8.83 13.83
N VAL A 22 -4.05 -8.33 14.76
CA VAL A 22 -2.65 -7.99 14.49
C VAL A 22 -1.83 -9.22 14.08
N ALA A 23 -2.03 -10.36 14.75
CA ALA A 23 -1.35 -11.61 14.40
C ALA A 23 -1.74 -12.11 12.99
N GLY A 24 -3.03 -12.05 12.65
CA GLY A 24 -3.53 -12.37 11.31
C GLY A 24 -2.96 -11.43 10.25
N PHE A 25 -2.92 -10.13 10.53
CA PHE A 25 -2.29 -9.14 9.65
C PHE A 25 -0.82 -9.44 9.40
N ILE A 26 -0.04 -9.75 10.45
CA ILE A 26 1.39 -10.11 10.32
C ILE A 26 1.55 -11.38 9.47
N PHE A 27 0.72 -12.40 9.69
CA PHE A 27 0.73 -13.61 8.87
C PHE A 27 0.43 -13.31 7.40
N ASP A 28 -0.57 -12.46 7.13
CA ASP A 28 -0.95 -12.07 5.78
C ASP A 28 0.10 -11.21 5.07
N VAL A 29 0.92 -10.43 5.78
CA VAL A 29 2.07 -9.73 5.17
C VAL A 29 2.98 -10.71 4.45
N PHE A 30 3.21 -11.89 5.05
CA PHE A 30 4.04 -12.95 4.49
C PHE A 30 3.28 -13.85 3.51
N ALA A 31 1.97 -14.07 3.72
CA ALA A 31 1.17 -14.96 2.88
C ALA A 31 0.63 -14.29 1.60
N VAL A 32 0.39 -12.97 1.60
CA VAL A 32 -0.14 -12.25 0.44
C VAL A 32 0.92 -12.19 -0.65
N GLY A 33 0.71 -13.01 -1.67
CA GLY A 33 1.51 -13.05 -2.90
C GLY A 33 1.29 -11.85 -3.81
N ARG A 34 1.78 -11.97 -5.05
CA ARG A 34 1.74 -10.95 -6.10
C ARG A 34 0.35 -10.31 -6.28
N ILE A 35 0.34 -8.97 -6.28
CA ILE A 35 -0.84 -8.10 -6.41
C ILE A 35 -1.50 -8.24 -7.79
N ASP A 36 -0.71 -8.57 -8.81
CA ASP A 36 -1.08 -8.54 -10.22
C ASP A 36 -1.74 -9.83 -10.76
N LYS A 37 -1.93 -10.84 -9.91
CA LYS A 37 -2.62 -12.07 -10.32
C LYS A 37 -4.09 -11.78 -10.64
N LEU A 38 -4.53 -12.14 -11.85
CA LEU A 38 -5.92 -11.99 -12.29
C LEU A 38 -6.92 -12.60 -11.30
N HIS A 39 -6.58 -13.74 -10.70
CA HIS A 39 -7.39 -14.37 -9.66
C HIS A 39 -7.68 -13.44 -8.47
N ASN A 40 -6.67 -12.70 -7.98
CA ASN A 40 -6.83 -11.77 -6.86
C ASN A 40 -7.73 -10.58 -7.24
N VAL A 41 -7.59 -10.08 -8.46
CA VAL A 41 -8.45 -9.01 -8.99
C VAL A 41 -9.90 -9.47 -9.08
N LEU A 42 -10.14 -10.65 -9.67
CA LEU A 42 -11.48 -11.23 -9.81
C LEU A 42 -12.12 -11.56 -8.46
N HIS A 43 -11.34 -12.07 -7.50
CA HIS A 43 -11.81 -12.35 -6.15
C HIS A 43 -12.28 -11.08 -5.44
N GLN A 44 -11.49 -10.01 -5.50
CA GLN A 44 -11.86 -8.70 -4.95
C GLN A 44 -13.09 -8.10 -5.63
N ALA A 45 -13.17 -8.20 -6.96
CA ALA A 45 -14.33 -7.78 -7.74
C ALA A 45 -15.60 -8.53 -7.31
N GLY A 46 -15.50 -9.86 -7.16
CA GLY A 46 -16.59 -10.72 -6.69
C GLY A 46 -17.07 -10.32 -5.29
N TYR A 47 -16.13 -10.06 -4.37
CA TYR A 47 -16.47 -9.60 -3.02
C TYR A 47 -17.15 -8.24 -3.04
N LEU A 48 -16.66 -7.29 -3.83
CA LEU A 48 -17.30 -5.98 -3.99
C LEU A 48 -18.71 -6.08 -4.57
N LEU A 49 -18.90 -6.87 -5.64
CA LEU A 49 -20.22 -7.07 -6.24
C LEU A 49 -21.19 -7.70 -5.25
N LEU A 50 -20.75 -8.73 -4.50
CA LEU A 50 -21.58 -9.40 -3.51
C LEU A 50 -21.87 -8.48 -2.31
N CYS A 51 -20.90 -7.70 -1.81
CA CYS A 51 -21.14 -6.68 -0.79
C CYS A 51 -22.13 -5.61 -1.26
N GLY A 52 -21.97 -5.08 -2.47
CA GLY A 52 -22.89 -4.10 -3.05
C GLY A 52 -24.31 -4.65 -3.19
N TRP A 53 -24.43 -5.92 -3.60
CA TRP A 53 -25.71 -6.62 -3.71
C TRP A 53 -26.37 -6.85 -2.34
N LEU A 54 -25.65 -7.44 -1.36
CA LEU A 54 -26.18 -7.71 -0.02
C LEU A 54 -26.56 -6.43 0.71
N THR A 55 -25.71 -5.41 0.68
CA THR A 55 -26.01 -4.12 1.33
C THR A 55 -27.14 -3.40 0.62
N GLY A 56 -27.25 -3.55 -0.71
CA GLY A 56 -28.38 -3.05 -1.47
C GLY A 56 -29.71 -3.74 -1.13
N LEU A 57 -29.70 -5.06 -0.94
CA LEU A 57 -30.86 -5.80 -0.46
C LEU A 57 -31.27 -5.42 0.96
N GLU A 58 -30.31 -5.17 1.85
CA GLU A 58 -30.61 -4.68 3.20
C GLU A 58 -31.25 -3.29 3.19
N ILE A 59 -30.76 -2.36 2.35
CA ILE A 59 -31.40 -1.04 2.22
C ILE A 59 -32.83 -1.18 1.71
N ARG A 60 -33.09 -2.15 0.81
CA ARG A 60 -34.45 -2.47 0.34
C ARG A 60 -35.31 -3.05 1.46
N GLU A 61 -34.78 -3.96 2.29
CA GLU A 61 -35.50 -4.52 3.44
C GLU A 61 -35.91 -3.42 4.43
N GLN A 62 -35.00 -2.47 4.72
CA GLN A 62 -35.28 -1.35 5.63
C GLN A 62 -36.37 -0.40 5.15
N HIS A 63 -36.59 -0.31 3.83
CA HIS A 63 -37.57 0.60 3.22
C HIS A 63 -38.71 -0.16 2.53
N GLY A 64 -39.00 -1.40 2.97
CA GLY A 64 -40.16 -2.18 2.53
C GLY A 64 -40.11 -2.73 1.10
N GLY A 65 -39.00 -2.56 0.39
CA GLY A 65 -38.82 -3.00 -1.01
C GLY A 65 -38.31 -4.44 -1.18
N PHE A 66 -38.10 -5.18 -0.09
CA PHE A 66 -37.65 -6.58 -0.11
C PHE A 66 -38.02 -7.32 1.18
N THR A 67 -38.60 -8.51 1.05
CA THR A 67 -38.71 -9.49 2.12
C THR A 67 -38.03 -10.80 1.67
N PRO A 68 -37.16 -11.40 2.50
CA PRO A 68 -36.50 -12.64 2.14
C PRO A 68 -37.52 -13.78 2.02
N HIS A 69 -37.43 -14.57 0.96
CA HIS A 69 -38.28 -15.74 0.75
C HIS A 69 -38.10 -16.75 1.89
N GLU A 70 -39.17 -17.40 2.35
CA GLU A 70 -39.21 -18.30 3.52
C GLU A 70 -38.06 -19.33 3.56
N ARG A 71 -37.73 -19.94 2.42
CA ARG A 71 -36.62 -20.91 2.28
C ARG A 71 -35.21 -20.33 2.56
N PHE A 72 -35.01 -19.03 2.35
CA PHE A 72 -33.71 -18.36 2.52
C PHE A 72 -33.64 -17.48 3.78
N LYS A 73 -34.72 -17.41 4.56
CA LYS A 73 -34.82 -16.60 5.78
C LYS A 73 -33.73 -16.95 6.81
N GLY A 74 -33.40 -18.24 6.94
CA GLY A 74 -32.32 -18.72 7.80
C GLY A 74 -30.93 -18.23 7.36
N ALA A 75 -30.63 -18.31 6.06
CA ALA A 75 -29.37 -17.80 5.51
C ALA A 75 -29.29 -16.27 5.55
N TRP A 76 -30.42 -15.59 5.29
CA TRP A 76 -30.52 -14.13 5.33
C TRP A 76 -30.15 -13.57 6.69
N ARG A 77 -30.39 -14.27 7.81
CA ARG A 77 -29.95 -13.82 9.14
C ARG A 77 -28.45 -13.52 9.22
N TYR A 78 -27.63 -14.17 8.40
CA TYR A 78 -26.18 -14.02 8.40
C TYR A 78 -25.66 -12.98 7.39
N HIS A 79 -26.52 -12.32 6.59
CA HIS A 79 -26.07 -11.39 5.54
C HIS A 79 -25.20 -10.25 6.09
N LYS A 80 -25.53 -9.73 7.27
CA LYS A 80 -24.76 -8.66 7.93
C LYS A 80 -23.36 -9.13 8.32
N ALA A 81 -23.27 -10.34 8.89
CA ALA A 81 -22.00 -10.93 9.27
C ALA A 81 -21.14 -11.26 8.04
N ALA A 82 -21.74 -11.84 6.99
CA ALA A 82 -21.07 -12.14 5.74
C ALA A 82 -20.53 -10.87 5.05
N THR A 83 -21.37 -9.84 4.91
CA THR A 83 -20.96 -8.53 4.32
C THR A 83 -19.82 -7.92 5.12
N HIS A 84 -19.91 -7.94 6.45
CA HIS A 84 -18.86 -7.42 7.32
C HIS A 84 -17.56 -8.19 7.21
N PHE A 85 -17.60 -9.52 7.19
CA PHE A 85 -16.42 -10.38 6.99
C PHE A 85 -15.75 -10.10 5.64
N MET A 86 -16.53 -9.99 4.57
CA MET A 86 -16.00 -9.70 3.24
C MET A 86 -15.40 -8.30 3.14
N LEU A 87 -16.06 -7.28 3.71
CA LEU A 87 -15.50 -5.93 3.80
C LEU A 87 -14.21 -5.93 4.62
N GLY A 88 -14.18 -6.60 5.77
CA GLY A 88 -12.97 -6.75 6.58
C GLY A 88 -11.82 -7.41 5.80
N THR A 89 -12.13 -8.47 5.04
CA THR A 89 -11.14 -9.15 4.18
C THR A 89 -10.59 -8.19 3.11
N LEU A 90 -11.45 -7.43 2.45
CA LEU A 90 -11.03 -6.43 1.45
C LEU A 90 -10.17 -5.32 2.08
N LEU A 91 -10.59 -4.78 3.23
CA LEU A 91 -9.84 -3.75 3.95
C LEU A 91 -8.44 -4.24 4.33
N ASN A 92 -8.33 -5.48 4.81
CA ASN A 92 -7.06 -6.10 5.16
C ASN A 92 -6.14 -6.21 3.93
N ILE A 93 -6.66 -6.72 2.80
CA ILE A 93 -5.91 -6.82 1.54
C ILE A 93 -5.41 -5.44 1.08
N TYR A 94 -6.27 -4.42 1.06
CA TYR A 94 -5.87 -3.07 0.66
C TYR A 94 -4.84 -2.47 1.60
N THR A 95 -5.01 -2.66 2.92
CA THR A 95 -4.02 -2.22 3.92
C THR A 95 -2.65 -2.83 3.63
N LEU A 96 -2.59 -4.12 3.28
CA LEU A 96 -1.34 -4.80 2.93
C LEU A 96 -0.71 -4.27 1.63
N PHE A 97 -1.52 -3.99 0.60
CA PHE A 97 -1.03 -3.41 -0.65
C PHE A 97 -0.44 -2.01 -0.41
N TYR A 98 -1.17 -1.17 0.31
CA TYR A 98 -0.68 0.16 0.66
C TYR A 98 0.54 0.11 1.57
N PHE A 99 0.60 -0.83 2.52
CA PHE A 99 1.75 -1.02 3.39
C PHE A 99 3.00 -1.42 2.61
N LYS A 100 2.89 -2.39 1.68
CA LYS A 100 4.02 -2.82 0.83
C LYS A 100 4.51 -1.69 -0.08
N SER A 101 3.62 -0.81 -0.54
CA SER A 101 3.94 0.34 -1.39
C SER A 101 4.34 1.62 -0.62
N ALA A 102 4.19 1.65 0.70
CA ALA A 102 4.36 2.85 1.51
C ALA A 102 5.84 3.15 1.81
N SER A 103 6.20 4.44 1.72
CA SER A 103 7.42 4.94 2.35
C SER A 103 7.17 5.25 3.84
N LEU A 104 8.18 4.97 4.69
CA LEU A 104 8.06 5.00 6.15
C LEU A 104 7.60 6.35 6.76
N THR A 105 7.76 7.49 6.08
CA THR A 105 7.40 8.80 6.65
C THR A 105 6.19 9.44 5.98
N ALA A 106 6.13 9.48 4.63
CA ALA A 106 5.06 10.19 3.93
C ALA A 106 3.73 9.40 3.99
N SER A 107 3.79 8.08 3.90
CA SER A 107 2.61 7.22 3.88
C SER A 107 2.15 6.75 5.26
N LEU A 108 2.84 7.13 6.34
CA LEU A 108 2.47 6.73 7.70
C LEU A 108 1.09 7.26 8.10
N VAL A 109 0.80 8.54 7.77
CA VAL A 109 -0.51 9.15 8.03
C VAL A 109 -1.61 8.38 7.30
N PHE A 110 -1.35 7.99 6.06
CA PHE A 110 -2.29 7.20 5.26
C PHE A 110 -2.50 5.80 5.86
N LEU A 111 -1.43 5.14 6.31
CA LEU A 111 -1.53 3.83 6.95
C LEU A 111 -2.26 3.90 8.30
N LEU A 112 -2.01 4.91 9.12
CA LEU A 112 -2.72 5.13 10.38
C LEU A 112 -4.22 5.35 10.15
N PHE A 113 -4.58 6.08 9.11
CA PHE A 113 -5.97 6.23 8.68
C PHE A 113 -6.61 4.87 8.35
N TRP A 114 -5.91 3.98 7.64
CA TRP A 114 -6.38 2.61 7.37
C TRP A 114 -6.55 1.77 8.63
N VAL A 115 -5.54 1.75 9.51
CA VAL A 115 -5.58 1.00 10.77
C VAL A 115 -6.72 1.49 11.65
N ALA A 116 -6.95 2.81 11.73
CA ALA A 116 -8.06 3.39 12.46
C ALA A 116 -9.42 2.93 11.90
N LEU A 117 -9.59 2.92 10.57
CA LEU A 117 -10.82 2.44 9.94
C LEU A 117 -11.06 0.95 10.18
N LEU A 118 -10.00 0.16 10.20
CA LEU A 118 -10.08 -1.26 10.52
C LEU A 118 -10.48 -1.46 12.00
N GLY A 119 -9.86 -0.72 12.91
CA GLY A 119 -10.24 -0.72 14.33
C GLY A 119 -11.69 -0.30 14.55
N ILE A 120 -12.19 0.72 13.82
CA ILE A 120 -13.60 1.14 13.86
C ILE A 120 -14.52 0.04 13.31
N ASN A 121 -14.11 -0.63 12.24
CA ASN A 121 -14.85 -1.77 11.68
C ASN A 121 -15.00 -2.88 12.72
N GLU A 122 -13.92 -3.24 13.43
CA GLU A 122 -13.92 -4.32 14.41
C GLU A 122 -14.69 -3.96 15.70
N ALA A 123 -14.47 -2.76 16.25
CA ALA A 123 -14.99 -2.35 17.56
C ALA A 123 -16.49 -2.03 17.58
N ARG A 124 -17.15 -1.93 16.40
CA ARG A 124 -18.58 -1.59 16.25
C ARG A 124 -19.10 -0.49 17.20
N PRO A 125 -18.43 0.68 17.28
CA PRO A 125 -18.67 1.64 18.37
C PRO A 125 -20.04 2.35 18.36
N PHE A 126 -20.84 2.20 17.30
CA PHE A 126 -22.10 2.95 17.12
C PHE A 126 -23.32 2.03 16.90
N PRO A 127 -24.08 1.73 17.96
CA PRO A 127 -25.35 1.02 17.86
C PRO A 127 -26.34 1.85 17.02
N GLY A 128 -26.80 1.32 15.88
CA GLY A 128 -27.78 1.98 15.00
C GLY A 128 -27.24 2.65 13.73
N SER A 129 -25.92 2.84 13.57
CA SER A 129 -25.32 3.38 12.33
C SER A 129 -24.72 2.30 11.41
N ALA A 130 -25.01 1.03 11.69
CA ALA A 130 -24.37 -0.13 11.06
C ALA A 130 -24.41 -0.11 9.52
N THR A 131 -25.53 0.31 8.91
CA THR A 131 -25.68 0.38 7.45
C THR A 131 -24.82 1.50 6.85
N ARG A 132 -24.75 2.65 7.53
CA ARG A 132 -23.91 3.77 7.10
C ARG A 132 -22.44 3.40 7.19
N LEU A 133 -22.00 2.80 8.30
CA LEU A 133 -20.63 2.31 8.46
C LEU A 133 -20.27 1.33 7.34
N ARG A 134 -21.11 0.34 7.05
CA ARG A 134 -20.87 -0.61 5.96
C ARG A 134 -20.80 0.06 4.59
N MET A 135 -21.61 1.09 4.33
CA MET A 135 -21.51 1.87 3.09
C MET A 135 -20.25 2.74 3.01
N THR A 136 -19.78 3.27 4.14
CA THR A 136 -18.46 3.94 4.22
C THR A 136 -17.35 2.97 3.88
N LEU A 137 -17.33 1.79 4.50
CA LEU A 137 -16.31 0.76 4.26
C LEU A 137 -16.38 0.20 2.84
N PHE A 138 -17.59 0.00 2.31
CA PHE A 138 -17.80 -0.38 0.92
C PHE A 138 -17.24 0.69 -0.04
N SER A 139 -17.50 1.97 0.23
CA SER A 139 -16.97 3.08 -0.56
C SER A 139 -15.45 3.13 -0.51
N LEU A 140 -14.85 2.92 0.67
CA LEU A 140 -13.41 2.81 0.85
C LEU A 140 -12.82 1.67 0.00
N CYS A 141 -13.43 0.48 0.07
CA CYS A 141 -13.02 -0.68 -0.71
C CYS A 141 -13.19 -0.43 -2.22
N LEU A 142 -14.26 0.25 -2.63
CA LEU A 142 -14.54 0.55 -4.03
C LEU A 142 -13.53 1.53 -4.62
N VAL A 143 -13.24 2.64 -3.90
CA VAL A 143 -12.23 3.61 -4.31
C VAL A 143 -10.84 2.97 -4.34
N SER A 144 -10.50 2.12 -3.36
CA SER A 144 -9.22 1.42 -3.30
C SER A 144 -9.05 0.43 -4.44
N TYR A 145 -10.11 -0.33 -4.77
CA TYR A 145 -10.13 -1.28 -5.87
C TYR A 145 -9.80 -0.60 -7.21
N PHE A 146 -10.54 0.45 -7.56
CA PHE A 146 -10.24 1.21 -8.78
C PHE A 146 -8.94 2.01 -8.68
N GLY A 147 -8.54 2.38 -7.46
CA GLY A 147 -7.29 3.06 -7.15
C GLY A 147 -6.05 2.23 -7.51
N TYR A 148 -6.09 0.90 -7.45
CA TYR A 148 -5.00 0.04 -7.94
C TYR A 148 -5.29 -0.55 -9.33
N LEU A 149 -6.55 -0.91 -9.62
CA LEU A 149 -6.93 -1.55 -10.89
C LEU A 149 -6.72 -0.62 -12.09
N VAL A 150 -7.12 0.65 -12.00
CA VAL A 150 -6.99 1.57 -13.13
C VAL A 150 -5.52 1.85 -13.45
N PRO A 151 -4.62 2.12 -12.48
CA PRO A 151 -3.18 2.16 -12.76
C PRO A 151 -2.63 0.88 -13.37
N MET A 152 -3.03 -0.29 -12.88
CA MET A 152 -2.64 -1.57 -13.45
C MET A 152 -3.03 -1.67 -14.93
N LEU A 153 -4.27 -1.33 -15.29
CA LEU A 153 -4.75 -1.36 -16.68
C LEU A 153 -4.13 -0.26 -17.54
N ALA A 154 -3.86 0.91 -16.96
CA ALA A 154 -3.26 2.05 -17.64
C ALA A 154 -1.73 1.93 -17.78
N HIS A 155 -1.11 1.00 -17.05
CA HIS A 155 0.34 0.75 -17.01
C HIS A 155 1.18 2.00 -16.65
N ARG A 156 0.60 2.97 -15.93
CA ARG A 156 1.25 4.23 -15.56
C ARG A 156 0.59 4.86 -14.34
N LEU A 157 1.33 5.71 -13.63
CA LEU A 157 0.80 6.55 -12.55
C LEU A 157 0.51 7.98 -13.05
N GLY A 158 -0.06 8.78 -12.16
CA GLY A 158 -0.29 10.21 -12.37
C GLY A 158 -1.74 10.64 -12.25
N THR A 159 -1.95 11.95 -12.36
CA THR A 159 -3.22 12.59 -12.00
C THR A 159 -4.38 12.16 -12.89
N LEU A 160 -4.16 11.98 -14.19
CA LEU A 160 -5.21 11.51 -15.10
C LEU A 160 -5.67 10.09 -14.77
N VAL A 161 -4.75 9.21 -14.38
CA VAL A 161 -5.06 7.83 -14.01
C VAL A 161 -5.84 7.80 -12.70
N PHE A 162 -5.43 8.61 -11.71
CA PHE A 162 -6.16 8.76 -10.46
C PHE A 162 -7.58 9.32 -10.64
N LEU A 163 -7.74 10.36 -11.47
CA LEU A 163 -9.06 10.87 -11.81
C LEU A 163 -9.89 9.79 -12.53
N GLY A 164 -9.26 8.96 -13.37
CA GLY A 164 -9.86 7.78 -13.96
C GLY A 164 -10.34 6.76 -12.91
N SER A 165 -9.54 6.47 -11.87
CA SER A 165 -9.93 5.64 -10.73
C SER A 165 -11.15 6.20 -9.99
N LEU A 166 -11.16 7.50 -9.72
CA LEU A 166 -12.28 8.18 -9.08
C LEU A 166 -13.53 8.19 -9.96
N ALA A 167 -13.39 8.43 -11.26
CA ALA A 167 -14.49 8.37 -12.21
C ALA A 167 -15.09 6.95 -12.30
N ALA A 168 -14.25 5.93 -12.37
CA ALA A 168 -14.67 4.53 -12.43
C ALA A 168 -15.39 4.09 -11.14
N SER A 169 -14.85 4.44 -9.97
CA SER A 169 -15.51 4.17 -8.68
C SER A 169 -16.83 4.93 -8.54
N THR A 170 -16.88 6.19 -8.99
CA THR A 170 -18.11 7.00 -9.00
C THR A 170 -19.16 6.39 -9.93
N ALA A 171 -18.77 5.94 -11.13
CA ALA A 171 -19.68 5.29 -12.07
C ALA A 171 -20.24 3.97 -11.51
N ALA A 172 -19.40 3.17 -10.84
CA ALA A 172 -19.83 1.95 -10.17
C ALA A 172 -20.83 2.22 -9.03
N LEU A 173 -20.58 3.25 -8.22
CA LEU A 173 -21.53 3.67 -7.19
C LEU A 173 -22.82 4.22 -7.80
N ALA A 174 -22.73 5.07 -8.83
CA ALA A 174 -23.88 5.64 -9.51
C ALA A 174 -24.79 4.55 -10.09
N LEU A 175 -24.20 3.48 -10.65
CA LEU A 175 -24.94 2.30 -11.10
C LEU A 175 -25.68 1.61 -9.95
N LEU A 176 -25.03 1.44 -8.79
CA LEU A 176 -25.66 0.88 -7.59
C LEU A 176 -26.82 1.75 -7.12
N VAL A 177 -26.61 3.07 -6.99
CA VAL A 177 -27.62 4.04 -6.57
C VAL A 177 -28.80 4.04 -7.54
N TRP A 178 -28.56 4.12 -8.84
CA TRP A 178 -29.61 4.08 -9.87
C TRP A 178 -30.45 2.79 -9.77
N ARG A 179 -29.81 1.63 -9.59
CA ARG A 179 -30.52 0.36 -9.39
C ARG A 179 -31.37 0.36 -8.12
N LEU A 180 -30.88 0.95 -7.03
CA LEU A 180 -31.61 1.05 -5.76
C LEU A 180 -32.79 2.02 -5.86
N GLU A 181 -32.59 3.22 -6.43
CA GLU A 181 -33.65 4.23 -6.60
C GLU A 181 -34.80 3.74 -7.49
N LYS A 182 -34.50 2.92 -8.52
CA LYS A 182 -35.53 2.28 -9.35
C LYS A 182 -36.36 1.26 -8.58
N ARG A 183 -35.78 0.62 -7.55
CA ARG A 183 -36.43 -0.42 -6.74
C ARG A 183 -37.06 0.12 -5.45
N ILE A 184 -36.70 1.33 -5.04
CA ILE A 184 -37.23 2.01 -3.84
C ILE A 184 -37.58 3.48 -4.21
N PRO A 185 -38.67 3.73 -4.96
CA PRO A 185 -38.99 5.07 -5.46
C PRO A 185 -39.27 6.09 -4.35
N GLU A 186 -39.91 5.66 -3.27
CA GLU A 186 -40.27 6.52 -2.12
C GLU A 186 -39.08 6.77 -1.17
N GLY A 187 -38.02 5.98 -1.27
CA GLY A 187 -36.84 6.04 -0.39
C GLY A 187 -35.60 6.67 -1.02
N ARG A 188 -35.73 7.36 -2.17
CA ARG A 188 -34.58 7.89 -2.95
C ARG A 188 -33.64 8.77 -2.11
N GLU A 189 -34.19 9.67 -1.31
CA GLU A 189 -33.38 10.56 -0.46
C GLU A 189 -32.60 9.77 0.60
N ALA A 190 -33.23 8.77 1.22
CA ALA A 190 -32.57 7.89 2.18
C ALA A 190 -31.46 7.05 1.52
N VAL A 191 -31.71 6.50 0.32
CA VAL A 191 -30.70 5.79 -0.47
C VAL A 191 -29.50 6.68 -0.74
N ARG A 192 -29.71 7.91 -1.25
CA ARG A 192 -28.63 8.88 -1.50
C ARG A 192 -27.85 9.21 -0.23
N ARG A 193 -28.55 9.52 0.87
CA ARG A 193 -27.91 9.84 2.15
C ARG A 193 -27.10 8.68 2.71
N LEU A 194 -27.54 7.44 2.50
CA LEU A 194 -26.83 6.24 2.98
C LEU A 194 -25.67 5.82 2.08
N THR A 195 -25.66 6.20 0.80
CA THR A 195 -24.68 5.72 -0.19
C THR A 195 -23.77 6.83 -0.71
N VAL A 196 -24.34 7.91 -1.22
CA VAL A 196 -23.62 9.01 -1.85
C VAL A 196 -22.84 9.82 -0.82
N VAL A 197 -23.42 10.11 0.36
CA VAL A 197 -22.72 10.91 1.39
C VAL A 197 -21.45 10.22 1.90
N PRO A 198 -21.47 8.93 2.31
CA PRO A 198 -20.24 8.23 2.68
C PRO A 198 -19.22 8.17 1.54
N PHE A 199 -19.66 7.90 0.31
CA PHE A 199 -18.77 7.86 -0.83
C PHE A 199 -18.11 9.22 -1.10
N ALA A 200 -18.88 10.31 -1.05
CA ALA A 200 -18.37 11.67 -1.26
C ALA A 200 -17.29 12.01 -0.23
N TRP A 201 -17.49 11.65 1.04
CA TRP A 201 -16.47 11.81 2.08
C TRP A 201 -15.20 11.01 1.80
N VAL A 202 -15.34 9.74 1.41
CA VAL A 202 -14.20 8.88 1.06
C VAL A 202 -13.46 9.42 -0.16
N ALA A 203 -14.17 9.79 -1.22
CA ALA A 203 -13.60 10.34 -2.44
C ALA A 203 -12.88 11.68 -2.17
N ALA A 204 -13.48 12.55 -1.36
CA ALA A 204 -12.85 13.80 -0.93
C ALA A 204 -11.57 13.55 -0.11
N ALA A 205 -11.61 12.61 0.84
CA ALA A 205 -10.45 12.24 1.64
C ALA A 205 -9.31 11.68 0.76
N PHE A 206 -9.61 10.77 -0.16
CA PHE A 206 -8.63 10.25 -1.11
C PHE A 206 -8.07 11.34 -2.02
N THR A 207 -8.92 12.27 -2.48
CA THR A 207 -8.47 13.41 -3.29
C THR A 207 -7.52 14.30 -2.50
N LEU A 208 -7.85 14.65 -1.26
CA LEU A 208 -6.98 15.46 -0.39
C LEU A 208 -5.65 14.76 -0.13
N MET A 209 -5.67 13.47 0.20
CA MET A 209 -4.46 12.67 0.44
C MET A 209 -3.62 12.49 -0.83
N TYR A 210 -4.27 12.39 -2.00
CA TYR A 210 -3.61 12.32 -3.30
C TYR A 210 -2.83 13.61 -3.58
N LEU A 211 -3.49 14.76 -3.38
CA LEU A 211 -2.90 16.09 -3.57
C LEU A 211 -1.77 16.34 -2.57
N ALA A 212 -1.92 15.88 -1.33
CA ALA A 212 -0.88 15.92 -0.30
C ALA A 212 0.23 14.89 -0.49
N LYS A 213 0.19 14.06 -1.56
CA LYS A 213 1.16 12.99 -1.86
C LYS A 213 1.32 11.96 -0.73
N LEU A 214 0.28 11.77 0.09
CA LEU A 214 0.26 10.81 1.19
C LEU A 214 -0.07 9.39 0.73
N ILE A 215 -0.81 9.27 -0.38
CA ILE A 215 -1.19 7.97 -0.94
C ILE A 215 0.06 7.28 -1.52
N PRO A 216 0.40 6.06 -1.04
CA PRO A 216 1.47 5.26 -1.63
C PRO A 216 1.24 5.02 -3.12
N PRO A 217 2.30 5.01 -3.95
CA PRO A 217 2.19 4.72 -5.38
C PRO A 217 1.98 3.21 -5.65
N VAL A 218 0.82 2.68 -5.28
CA VAL A 218 0.38 1.31 -5.61
C VAL A 218 0.22 1.20 -7.14
N PRO A 219 0.67 0.12 -7.81
CA PRO A 219 1.15 -1.18 -7.27
C PRO A 219 2.67 -1.32 -7.10
N LEU A 220 3.44 -0.23 -7.12
CA LEU A 220 4.90 -0.29 -7.02
C LEU A 220 5.33 -0.49 -5.57
N SER A 221 6.43 -1.20 -5.33
CA SER A 221 7.04 -1.33 -4.00
C SER A 221 8.55 -1.55 -4.07
N ILE A 222 9.33 -0.95 -3.15
CA ILE A 222 10.77 -1.25 -3.07
C ILE A 222 10.94 -2.66 -2.49
N SER A 223 11.61 -3.52 -3.24
CA SER A 223 12.01 -4.87 -2.79
C SER A 223 13.35 -4.84 -2.06
N ASP A 224 14.34 -4.12 -2.60
CA ASP A 224 15.65 -3.94 -1.95
C ASP A 224 16.24 -2.57 -2.30
N ILE A 225 16.98 -1.99 -1.36
CA ILE A 225 17.73 -0.74 -1.56
C ILE A 225 18.96 -0.74 -0.66
N GLY A 226 20.14 -0.46 -1.22
CA GLY A 226 21.39 -0.50 -0.49
C GLY A 226 22.51 0.34 -1.12
N ILE A 227 23.48 0.70 -0.28
CA ILE A 227 24.71 1.39 -0.69
C ILE A 227 25.87 0.39 -0.71
N TYR A 228 26.70 0.44 -1.75
CA TYR A 228 27.76 -0.52 -2.04
C TYR A 228 29.01 0.19 -2.58
N HIS A 229 30.17 -0.45 -2.42
CA HIS A 229 31.46 0.02 -2.94
C HIS A 229 31.69 -0.40 -4.39
N ASP A 230 31.12 -1.52 -4.81
CA ASP A 230 31.11 -1.94 -6.21
C ASP A 230 29.81 -2.66 -6.51
N ALA A 231 29.36 -2.56 -7.76
CA ALA A 231 28.17 -3.24 -8.24
C ALA A 231 28.36 -3.61 -9.71
N ARG A 232 28.38 -4.91 -9.99
CA ARG A 232 28.57 -5.46 -11.33
C ARG A 232 27.39 -6.33 -11.70
N ARG A 233 26.97 -6.24 -12.96
CA ARG A 233 25.96 -7.14 -13.51
C ARG A 233 26.66 -8.38 -14.05
N VAL A 234 26.22 -9.56 -13.60
CA VAL A 234 26.72 -10.86 -14.05
C VAL A 234 25.52 -11.68 -14.50
N GLY A 235 25.25 -11.67 -15.82
CA GLY A 235 24.03 -12.25 -16.38
C GLY A 235 22.77 -11.48 -15.96
N ASP A 236 21.86 -12.16 -15.26
CA ASP A 236 20.61 -11.60 -14.73
C ASP A 236 20.70 -11.18 -13.25
N GLU A 237 21.84 -11.45 -12.60
CA GLU A 237 22.09 -11.07 -11.21
C GLU A 237 23.03 -9.86 -11.09
N PHE A 238 22.96 -9.19 -9.96
CA PHE A 238 23.91 -8.16 -9.54
C PHE A 238 24.84 -8.70 -8.45
N GLU A 239 26.13 -8.65 -8.71
CA GLU A 239 27.17 -8.84 -7.71
C GLU A 239 27.47 -7.49 -7.03
N LEU A 240 27.14 -7.41 -5.75
CA LEU A 240 27.22 -6.20 -4.94
C LEU A 240 28.28 -6.39 -3.85
N THR A 241 29.23 -5.46 -3.77
CA THR A 241 30.34 -5.51 -2.81
C THR A 241 30.12 -4.51 -1.68
N MET A 242 30.16 -4.98 -0.44
CA MET A 242 30.05 -4.14 0.76
C MET A 242 31.18 -4.42 1.75
N LEU A 243 31.57 -3.44 2.56
CA LEU A 243 32.59 -3.57 3.61
C LEU A 243 32.01 -3.91 4.98
N ARG A 244 30.68 -3.83 5.12
CA ARG A 244 30.00 -4.05 6.38
C ARG A 244 30.21 -5.47 6.95
N PRO A 245 30.46 -5.59 8.27
CA PRO A 245 30.48 -6.87 8.97
C PRO A 245 29.17 -7.68 8.83
N ARG A 246 29.26 -9.02 8.95
CA ARG A 246 28.11 -9.93 8.87
C ARG A 246 27.09 -9.73 10.00
N TRP A 247 27.56 -9.39 11.20
CA TRP A 247 26.70 -9.22 12.37
C TRP A 247 25.73 -8.03 12.26
N ARG A 248 26.03 -7.02 11.44
CA ARG A 248 25.14 -5.88 11.17
C ARG A 248 24.07 -6.20 10.12
N PHE A 249 23.27 -7.24 10.34
CA PHE A 249 22.25 -7.66 9.37
C PHE A 249 21.07 -6.66 9.25
N TRP A 250 20.91 -5.76 10.21
CA TRP A 250 19.87 -4.71 10.20
C TRP A 250 20.17 -3.53 9.25
N GLU A 251 21.44 -3.34 8.87
CA GLU A 251 21.81 -2.31 7.88
C GLU A 251 21.57 -2.83 6.46
N ARG A 252 21.24 -1.91 5.55
CA ARG A 252 21.11 -2.20 4.12
C ARG A 252 22.32 -1.66 3.37
N GLY A 253 23.25 -2.54 3.00
CA GLY A 253 24.56 -2.16 2.45
C GLY A 253 25.47 -1.46 3.47
N ASP A 254 26.36 -0.60 2.99
CA ASP A 254 27.32 0.21 3.75
C ASP A 254 26.71 1.56 4.15
N GLN A 255 25.92 1.59 5.21
CA GLN A 255 25.34 2.84 5.72
C GLN A 255 26.38 3.78 6.33
N THR A 256 27.54 3.26 6.71
CA THR A 256 28.76 4.04 6.93
C THR A 256 29.72 3.70 5.80
N PHE A 257 29.74 4.55 4.77
CA PHE A 257 30.57 4.38 3.59
C PHE A 257 31.97 4.93 3.86
N ALA A 258 32.95 4.04 3.95
CA ALA A 258 34.36 4.37 4.14
C ALA A 258 34.96 4.78 2.78
N ALA A 259 35.16 6.07 2.55
CA ALA A 259 35.60 6.59 1.27
C ALA A 259 37.12 6.80 1.19
N ARG A 260 37.77 6.13 0.23
CA ARG A 260 39.14 6.43 -0.23
C ARG A 260 39.11 7.26 -1.52
N PRO A 261 40.23 7.95 -1.86
CA PRO A 261 40.34 8.66 -3.13
C PRO A 261 40.08 7.73 -4.32
N GLY A 262 39.15 8.12 -5.20
CA GLY A 262 38.79 7.36 -6.41
C GLY A 262 37.63 6.37 -6.24
N ASP A 263 37.18 6.13 -5.00
CA ASP A 263 35.99 5.32 -4.75
C ASP A 263 34.74 5.95 -5.38
N LYS A 264 33.77 5.10 -5.68
CA LYS A 264 32.46 5.49 -6.18
C LYS A 264 31.40 4.87 -5.28
N ILE A 265 30.31 5.61 -5.09
CA ILE A 265 29.18 5.12 -4.29
C ILE A 265 28.18 4.50 -5.25
N HIS A 266 27.93 3.21 -5.11
CA HIS A 266 26.95 2.46 -5.90
C HIS A 266 25.67 2.32 -5.08
N CYS A 267 24.57 2.95 -5.54
CA CYS A 267 23.25 2.75 -4.95
C CYS A 267 22.48 1.76 -5.82
N PHE A 268 22.26 0.56 -5.29
CA PHE A 268 21.43 -0.46 -5.92
C PHE A 268 20.00 -0.34 -5.42
N VAL A 269 19.05 -0.41 -6.34
CA VAL A 269 17.62 -0.39 -6.06
C VAL A 269 16.94 -1.49 -6.87
N SER A 270 16.09 -2.26 -6.19
CA SER A 270 15.14 -3.20 -6.79
C SER A 270 13.73 -2.77 -6.43
N VAL A 271 12.89 -2.52 -7.44
CA VAL A 271 11.48 -2.13 -7.29
C VAL A 271 10.61 -3.18 -7.94
N PHE A 272 9.72 -3.80 -7.16
CA PHE A 272 8.65 -4.61 -7.71
C PHE A 272 7.68 -3.75 -8.50
N SER A 273 7.33 -4.23 -9.69
CA SER A 273 6.38 -3.61 -10.60
C SER A 273 5.58 -4.71 -11.30
N PRO A 274 4.27 -4.54 -11.51
CA PRO A 274 3.50 -5.46 -12.34
C PRO A 274 4.03 -5.56 -13.77
N THR A 275 3.69 -6.67 -14.41
CA THR A 275 3.98 -6.93 -15.83
C THR A 275 3.53 -5.75 -16.70
N ASP A 276 4.39 -5.28 -17.61
CA ASP A 276 4.15 -4.20 -18.58
C ASP A 276 3.94 -2.77 -18.02
N PHE A 277 4.17 -2.53 -16.73
CA PHE A 277 4.06 -1.18 -16.16
C PHE A 277 5.21 -0.26 -16.65
N LYS A 278 4.86 0.90 -17.23
CA LYS A 278 5.81 1.81 -17.93
C LYS A 278 6.11 3.07 -17.13
N GLU A 279 6.19 2.96 -15.81
CA GLU A 279 6.51 4.10 -14.95
C GLU A 279 8.01 4.41 -15.01
N ARG A 280 8.33 5.71 -15.08
CA ARG A 280 9.71 6.18 -14.95
C ARG A 280 9.96 6.57 -13.50
N LEU A 281 10.89 5.87 -12.87
CA LEU A 281 11.34 6.17 -11.52
C LEU A 281 12.60 7.03 -11.56
N GLU A 282 12.80 7.84 -10.52
CA GLU A 282 13.96 8.71 -10.39
C GLU A 282 14.63 8.49 -9.03
N LEU A 283 15.96 8.42 -9.02
CA LEU A 283 16.77 8.47 -7.81
C LEU A 283 17.23 9.91 -7.58
N ARG A 284 16.79 10.50 -6.47
CA ARG A 284 17.22 11.81 -6.03
C ARG A 284 18.24 11.67 -4.91
N TRP A 285 19.47 12.09 -5.17
CA TRP A 285 20.53 12.16 -4.19
C TRP A 285 20.45 13.48 -3.43
N LEU A 286 20.40 13.40 -2.10
CA LEU A 286 20.33 14.53 -1.19
C LEU A 286 21.55 14.52 -0.27
N PHE A 287 22.17 15.67 -0.10
CA PHE A 287 23.19 15.91 0.92
C PHE A 287 22.58 16.72 2.07
N LYS A 288 22.94 16.39 3.31
CA LYS A 288 22.53 17.17 4.49
C LYS A 288 23.53 18.29 4.73
N ASP A 289 23.19 19.47 4.25
CA ASP A 289 23.91 20.71 4.54
C ASP A 289 23.69 21.11 6.02
N PRO A 290 24.75 21.41 6.78
CA PRO A 290 24.63 21.81 8.20
C PRO A 290 23.77 23.06 8.44
N ALA A 291 23.74 24.01 7.50
CA ALA A 291 23.04 25.28 7.63
C ALA A 291 21.64 25.26 6.99
N ALA A 292 21.49 24.57 5.86
CA ALA A 292 20.29 24.65 5.02
C ALA A 292 19.46 23.35 4.97
N GLY A 293 19.90 22.29 5.65
CA GLY A 293 19.20 21.00 5.64
C GLY A 293 19.42 20.20 4.36
N TRP A 294 18.42 19.43 3.93
CA TRP A 294 18.58 18.53 2.78
C TRP A 294 18.59 19.30 1.44
N LYS A 295 19.71 19.22 0.71
CA LYS A 295 19.87 19.79 -0.64
C LYS A 295 19.99 18.69 -1.69
N ALA A 296 19.27 18.84 -2.79
CA ALA A 296 19.40 17.96 -3.95
C ALA A 296 20.76 18.17 -4.63
N SER A 297 21.48 17.07 -4.82
CA SER A 297 22.76 17.01 -5.52
C SER A 297 22.55 16.54 -6.96
N ASP A 298 21.88 15.40 -7.14
CA ASP A 298 21.70 14.77 -8.45
C ASP A 298 20.32 14.13 -8.54
N VAL A 299 19.76 14.10 -9.76
CA VAL A 299 18.57 13.33 -10.11
C VAL A 299 18.95 12.39 -11.25
N MET A 300 18.84 11.10 -11.02
CA MET A 300 19.23 10.06 -11.97
C MET A 300 18.00 9.21 -12.31
N PRO A 301 17.61 9.07 -13.59
CA PRO A 301 16.52 8.18 -13.94
C PRO A 301 16.91 6.72 -13.68
N LEU A 302 15.98 5.94 -13.13
CA LEU A 302 16.11 4.50 -13.05
C LEU A 302 16.01 3.92 -14.45
N GLY A 303 17.11 3.32 -14.92
CA GLY A 303 17.11 2.51 -16.12
C GLY A 303 16.30 1.23 -15.87
N VAL A 304 15.46 0.85 -16.84
CA VAL A 304 14.74 -0.42 -16.77
C VAL A 304 15.71 -1.53 -17.19
N THR A 305 16.21 -2.28 -16.20
CA THR A 305 17.01 -3.47 -16.44
C THR A 305 16.41 -4.64 -15.69
N GLY A 306 15.71 -5.54 -16.39
CA GLY A 306 15.07 -6.71 -15.78
C GLY A 306 13.96 -7.29 -16.65
N GLY A 307 13.81 -8.62 -16.62
CA GLY A 307 12.77 -9.37 -17.33
C GLY A 307 11.37 -9.19 -16.72
N ARG A 308 10.36 -9.63 -17.48
CA ARG A 308 8.90 -9.38 -17.32
C ARG A 308 8.31 -9.57 -15.91
N ASP A 309 8.97 -10.32 -15.02
CA ASP A 309 8.44 -10.72 -13.71
C ASP A 309 9.23 -10.21 -12.49
N GLU A 310 10.39 -9.58 -12.67
CA GLU A 310 11.30 -9.23 -11.55
C GLU A 310 11.29 -7.74 -11.16
N GLY A 311 10.57 -6.91 -11.91
CA GLY A 311 10.48 -5.47 -11.69
C GLY A 311 11.69 -4.68 -12.21
N PHE A 312 11.94 -3.50 -11.63
CA PHE A 312 13.06 -2.62 -12.01
C PHE A 312 14.27 -2.90 -11.11
N ARG A 313 15.39 -3.33 -11.70
CA ARG A 313 16.69 -3.34 -11.01
C ARG A 313 17.64 -2.35 -11.67
N SER A 314 18.26 -1.49 -10.89
CA SER A 314 19.26 -0.55 -11.39
C SER A 314 20.30 -0.22 -10.33
N VAL A 315 21.46 0.17 -10.82
CA VAL A 315 22.52 0.77 -10.03
C VAL A 315 22.71 2.20 -10.50
N THR A 316 22.78 3.14 -9.56
CA THR A 316 23.24 4.50 -9.84
C THR A 316 24.59 4.71 -9.17
N VAL A 317 25.47 5.43 -9.84
CA VAL A 317 26.86 5.62 -9.42
C VAL A 317 27.13 7.09 -9.15
N LYS A 318 27.62 7.39 -7.96
CA LYS A 318 28.04 8.74 -7.59
C LYS A 318 29.55 8.78 -7.38
N SER A 319 30.24 9.44 -8.31
CA SER A 319 31.70 9.65 -8.27
C SER A 319 32.11 10.96 -7.61
N ARG A 320 31.19 11.94 -7.55
CA ARG A 320 31.42 13.25 -6.93
C ARG A 320 30.58 13.34 -5.66
N TYR A 321 31.22 13.17 -4.52
CA TYR A 321 30.60 13.24 -3.20
C TYR A 321 31.57 13.90 -2.21
N GLN A 322 31.03 14.29 -1.06
CA GLN A 322 31.77 14.88 0.04
C GLN A 322 31.45 14.12 1.33
N PRO A 323 32.36 14.13 2.34
CA PRO A 323 32.08 13.59 3.65
C PRO A 323 30.81 14.19 4.28
N GLY A 324 30.08 13.39 5.03
CA GLY A 324 28.85 13.81 5.73
C GLY A 324 27.65 12.91 5.44
N THR A 325 26.46 13.37 5.84
CA THR A 325 25.23 12.58 5.75
C THR A 325 24.54 12.78 4.41
N TRP A 326 24.19 11.65 3.79
CA TRP A 326 23.52 11.56 2.51
C TRP A 326 22.20 10.79 2.63
N ARG A 327 21.32 11.02 1.67
CA ARG A 327 20.07 10.28 1.51
C ARG A 327 19.79 10.10 0.02
N VAL A 328 19.36 8.92 -0.37
CA VAL A 328 18.82 8.66 -1.71
C VAL A 328 17.32 8.40 -1.58
N LEU A 329 16.52 9.14 -2.34
CA LEU A 329 15.07 8.94 -2.47
C LEU A 329 14.79 8.24 -3.80
N VAL A 330 13.88 7.29 -3.80
CA VAL A 330 13.29 6.70 -5.00
C VAL A 330 11.91 7.31 -5.17
N GLU A 331 11.73 8.07 -6.24
CA GLU A 331 10.51 8.83 -6.52
C GLU A 331 9.88 8.38 -7.84
N THR A 332 8.55 8.42 -7.90
CA THR A 332 7.79 8.30 -9.16
C THR A 332 7.86 9.60 -9.96
N SER A 333 7.47 9.57 -11.24
CA SER A 333 7.48 10.75 -12.11
C SER A 333 6.57 11.89 -11.63
N ASP A 334 5.52 11.58 -10.86
CA ASP A 334 4.64 12.56 -10.19
C ASP A 334 5.16 13.01 -8.81
N GLY A 335 6.36 12.57 -8.44
CA GLY A 335 7.10 12.97 -7.25
C GLY A 335 6.53 12.40 -5.95
N ARG A 336 6.08 11.14 -5.96
CA ARG A 336 5.75 10.38 -4.75
C ARG A 336 6.93 9.54 -4.34
N GLU A 337 7.22 9.53 -3.04
CA GLU A 337 8.30 8.72 -2.50
C GLU A 337 7.86 7.26 -2.39
N LEU A 338 8.57 6.39 -3.12
CA LEU A 338 8.45 4.94 -3.00
C LEU A 338 9.29 4.39 -1.84
N GLY A 339 10.43 5.04 -1.57
CA GLY A 339 11.21 4.83 -0.36
C GLY A 339 12.57 5.52 -0.40
N ARG A 340 13.38 5.27 0.62
CA ARG A 340 14.63 6.00 0.85
C ARG A 340 15.69 5.16 1.52
N ILE A 341 16.94 5.55 1.35
CA ILE A 341 18.07 5.07 2.15
C ILE A 341 18.91 6.24 2.63
N GLY A 342 19.26 6.25 3.92
CA GLY A 342 20.21 7.19 4.50
C GLY A 342 21.56 6.50 4.71
N PHE A 343 22.65 7.24 4.50
CA PHE A 343 24.01 6.76 4.76
C PHE A 343 24.93 7.94 5.09
N THR A 344 26.08 7.68 5.67
CA THR A 344 27.11 8.68 5.99
C THR A 344 28.40 8.30 5.29
N VAL A 345 29.02 9.28 4.64
CA VAL A 345 30.34 9.15 4.03
C VAL A 345 31.38 9.59 5.05
N SER A 346 32.29 8.69 5.38
CA SER A 346 33.43 8.93 6.28
C SER A 346 34.74 8.75 5.50
N PRO A 347 35.72 9.66 5.64
CA PRO A 347 37.04 9.44 5.05
C PRO A 347 37.69 8.18 5.63
N ASP A 348 38.37 7.43 4.77
CA ASP A 348 39.21 6.29 5.14
C ASP A 348 40.61 6.51 4.55
N ASP A 349 41.58 6.79 5.41
CA ASP A 349 42.98 7.00 5.04
C ASP A 349 43.78 5.69 4.99
N GLY A 350 43.12 4.54 5.21
CA GLY A 350 43.75 3.24 5.15
C GLY A 350 44.28 2.92 3.75
N THR A 351 45.45 2.29 3.67
CA THR A 351 46.08 1.85 2.42
C THR A 351 45.99 0.34 2.19
N GLU A 352 45.62 -0.41 3.23
CA GLU A 352 45.52 -1.88 3.17
C GLU A 352 44.39 -2.35 2.24
N PRO A 353 44.53 -3.51 1.59
CA PRO A 353 43.47 -4.10 0.77
C PRO A 353 42.20 -4.29 1.60
N ARG A 354 41.06 -3.90 1.04
CA ARG A 354 39.75 -4.08 1.69
C ARG A 354 39.22 -5.48 1.41
N GLU A 355 38.89 -6.22 2.45
CA GLU A 355 38.11 -7.45 2.31
C GLU A 355 36.62 -7.12 2.10
N GLY A 356 36.24 -6.94 0.84
CA GLY A 356 34.84 -6.75 0.46
C GLY A 356 34.04 -8.04 0.55
N ARG A 357 32.85 -7.96 1.15
CA ARG A 357 31.87 -9.04 1.11
C ARG A 357 31.01 -8.91 -0.14
N LEU A 358 31.04 -9.94 -0.97
CA LEU A 358 30.18 -10.05 -2.15
C LEU A 358 28.81 -10.63 -1.78
N VAL A 359 27.75 -10.02 -2.32
CA VAL A 359 26.37 -10.48 -2.20
C VAL A 359 25.75 -10.50 -3.60
N ARG A 360 25.00 -11.55 -3.93
CA ARG A 360 24.26 -11.66 -5.18
C ARG A 360 22.78 -11.31 -4.99
N ARG A 361 22.21 -10.58 -5.94
CA ARG A 361 20.85 -10.05 -5.91
C ARG A 361 20.15 -10.10 -7.25
#